data_AF-A0A7L1SCV7-F1
#
_entry.id   AF-A0A7L1SCV7-F1
#
_cell.length_a   1.000
_cell.length_b   1.000
_cell.length_c   1.000
_cell.angle_alpha   90.00
_cell.angle_beta   90.00
_cell.angle_gamma   90.00
#
_symmetry.space_group_name_H-M   'P 1'
#
loop_
_entity.id
_entity.type
_entity.pdbx_description
1 polymer ?
#
loop_
_entity_poly.entity_id
_entity_poly.type
_entity_poly.pdbx_seq_one_letter_code
_entity_poly.pdbx_strand_id
1 'polypeptide(L)'
;RQPTWEDNDAFEDLEERHSWCNAKECLYPGGREEAEEEGPWELLLCCSCAAEGTHRRCSGLRNRIRRWECDSCAGVGTGTRHSTLRVSLG
;
A
#
# COMPACT_ATOMS: atom_id res chain seq x y z
N ARG A 1 37.05 -9.27 28.32
CA ARG A 1 36.09 -10.14 27.59
C ARG A 1 35.19 -9.20 26.80
N GLN A 2 35.17 -9.33 25.48
CA GLN A 2 34.54 -8.37 24.56
C GLN A 2 33.01 -8.28 24.78
N PRO A 3 32.39 -7.11 24.56
CA PRO A 3 30.96 -6.92 24.75
C PRO A 3 30.21 -7.63 23.62
N THR A 4 29.31 -8.54 23.97
CA THR A 4 28.46 -9.23 23.00
C THR A 4 27.18 -8.42 22.83
N TRP A 5 27.27 -7.42 21.94
CA TRP A 5 26.18 -6.91 21.10
C TRP A 5 24.80 -6.81 21.76
N GLU A 6 24.49 -5.64 22.33
CA GLU A 6 23.10 -5.17 22.39
C GLU A 6 22.60 -4.87 20.98
N ASP A 7 21.30 -5.12 20.79
CA ASP A 7 20.43 -4.47 19.82
C ASP A 7 20.59 -4.89 18.35
N ASN A 8 19.69 -5.74 17.86
CA ASN A 8 18.95 -5.55 16.59
C ASN A 8 18.00 -6.76 16.31
N ASP A 9 17.03 -7.02 17.19
CA ASP A 9 15.83 -7.82 16.81
C ASP A 9 14.66 -6.88 16.48
N ALA A 10 14.96 -5.68 15.96
CA ALA A 10 14.00 -4.64 15.60
C ALA A 10 13.54 -4.71 14.13
N PHE A 11 13.40 -5.92 13.56
CA PHE A 11 12.98 -6.07 12.16
C PHE A 11 12.02 -7.25 11.97
N GLU A 12 10.91 -7.27 12.70
CA GLU A 12 9.71 -7.93 12.23
C GLU A 12 8.50 -7.00 12.44
N ASP A 13 8.60 -5.76 11.93
CA ASP A 13 7.39 -5.15 11.38
C ASP A 13 7.09 -5.97 10.13
N LEU A 14 6.35 -7.07 10.31
CA LEU A 14 5.67 -7.76 9.23
C LEU A 14 4.73 -6.71 8.65
N GLU A 15 5.25 -5.91 7.72
CA GLU A 15 4.53 -4.83 7.04
C GLU A 15 3.27 -5.49 6.46
N GLU A 16 2.15 -5.39 7.19
CA GLU A 16 0.93 -6.10 6.85
C GLU A 16 0.54 -5.59 5.48
N ARG A 17 0.81 -6.44 4.48
CA ARG A 17 0.75 -6.00 3.10
C ARG A 17 -0.69 -5.61 2.85
N HIS A 18 -0.87 -4.31 2.61
CA HIS A 18 -2.19 -3.74 2.42
C HIS A 18 -3.02 -4.61 1.48
N SER A 19 -4.21 -5.03 1.90
CA SER A 19 -4.97 -6.09 1.24
C SER A 19 -6.36 -5.65 0.77
N TRP A 20 -6.69 -4.36 0.84
CA TRP A 20 -8.00 -3.87 0.44
C TRP A 20 -7.96 -2.74 -0.59
N CYS A 21 -9.11 -2.48 -1.21
CA CYS A 21 -9.28 -1.43 -2.20
C CYS A 21 -9.69 -0.11 -1.54
N ASN A 22 -8.82 0.91 -1.66
CA ASN A 22 -9.05 2.29 -1.19
C ASN A 22 -9.85 3.15 -2.18
N ALA A 23 -10.27 2.62 -3.32
CA ALA A 23 -11.05 3.40 -4.29
C ALA A 23 -12.31 3.97 -3.63
N LYS A 24 -12.59 5.26 -3.90
CA LYS A 24 -13.76 5.97 -3.37
C LYS A 24 -15.05 5.18 -3.61
N GLU A 25 -15.19 4.65 -4.83
CA GLU A 25 -16.22 3.70 -5.21
C GLU A 25 -15.56 2.38 -5.61
N CYS A 26 -15.84 1.31 -4.86
CA CYS A 26 -15.39 -0.03 -5.23
C CYS A 26 -16.46 -0.70 -6.08
N LEU A 27 -16.06 -1.17 -7.26
CA LEU A 27 -16.94 -1.82 -8.23
C LEU A 27 -16.90 -3.35 -8.16
N TYR A 28 -16.04 -3.91 -7.32
CA TYR A 28 -15.87 -5.36 -7.24
C TYR A 28 -17.02 -5.99 -6.42
N PRO A 29 -17.77 -6.96 -6.99
CA PRO A 29 -18.87 -7.61 -6.28
C PRO A 29 -18.43 -8.39 -5.03
N GLY A 30 -17.18 -8.85 -4.97
CA GLY A 30 -16.62 -9.55 -3.81
C GLY A 30 -16.32 -8.65 -2.61
N GLY A 31 -16.42 -7.32 -2.77
CA GLY A 31 -16.11 -6.37 -1.71
C GLY A 31 -14.71 -5.78 -1.85
N ARG A 32 -14.28 -5.02 -0.84
CA ARG A 32 -13.01 -4.26 -0.91
C ARG A 32 -11.81 -5.09 -0.48
N GLU A 33 -12.02 -6.09 0.37
CA GLU A 33 -10.98 -6.95 0.95
C GLU A 33 -10.59 -8.14 0.06
N GLU A 34 -11.41 -8.42 -0.96
CA GLU A 34 -11.20 -9.51 -1.90
C GLU A 34 -10.59 -8.99 -3.20
N ALA A 35 -9.76 -9.81 -3.85
CA ALA A 35 -9.15 -9.50 -5.13
C ALA A 35 -8.84 -10.76 -5.92
N GLU A 36 -8.80 -10.65 -7.25
CA GLU A 36 -8.31 -11.71 -8.12
C GLU A 36 -6.77 -11.72 -8.14
N GLU A 37 -6.18 -12.87 -8.42
CA GLU A 37 -4.72 -12.98 -8.62
C GLU A 37 -4.28 -12.19 -9.86
N GLU A 38 -5.07 -12.22 -10.93
CA GLU A 38 -4.84 -11.49 -12.17
C GLU A 38 -6.17 -11.01 -12.78
N GLY A 39 -6.12 -9.89 -13.51
CA GLY A 39 -7.27 -9.41 -14.29
C GLY A 39 -7.82 -8.07 -13.83
N PRO A 40 -9.07 -7.73 -14.17
CA PRO A 40 -9.66 -6.43 -13.86
C PRO A 40 -9.83 -6.19 -12.35
N TRP A 41 -9.87 -7.25 -11.56
CA TRP A 41 -10.02 -7.20 -10.12
C TRP A 41 -8.73 -7.57 -9.39
N GLU A 42 -7.57 -7.57 -10.06
CA GLU A 42 -6.28 -7.65 -9.39
C GLU A 42 -6.07 -6.44 -8.48
N LEU A 43 -5.56 -6.67 -7.28
CA LEU A 43 -5.23 -5.61 -6.33
C LEU A 43 -3.85 -5.04 -6.67
N LEU A 44 -3.82 -3.78 -7.08
CA LEU A 44 -2.60 -3.03 -7.33
C LEU A 44 -2.26 -2.20 -6.10
N LEU A 45 -1.07 -2.41 -5.54
CA LEU A 45 -0.56 -1.58 -4.45
C LEU A 45 0.17 -0.37 -4.98
N CYS A 46 0.14 0.71 -4.22
CA CYS A 46 0.90 1.90 -4.57
C CYS A 46 2.40 1.56 -4.62
N CYS A 47 3.03 1.76 -5.77
CA CYS A 47 4.46 1.43 -5.96
C CYS A 47 5.40 2.27 -5.07
N SER A 48 4.90 3.35 -4.48
CA SER A 48 5.70 4.32 -3.71
C SER A 48 5.55 4.15 -2.19
N CYS A 49 4.38 3.73 -1.70
CA CYS A 49 4.14 3.61 -0.25
C CYS A 49 3.62 2.24 0.21
N ALA A 50 3.11 1.40 -0.71
CA ALA A 50 2.43 0.12 -0.42
C ALA A 50 1.26 0.17 0.60
N ALA A 51 0.97 1.34 1.19
CA ALA A 51 -0.02 1.55 2.24
C ALA A 51 -1.45 1.71 1.72
N GLU A 52 -1.61 1.87 0.40
CA GLU A 52 -2.90 1.91 -0.28
C GLU A 52 -2.90 0.90 -1.42
N GLY A 53 -4.09 0.38 -1.71
CA GLY A 53 -4.39 -0.52 -2.81
C GLY A 53 -5.61 -0.09 -3.60
N THR A 54 -5.69 -0.51 -4.86
CA THR A 54 -6.90 -0.38 -5.68
C THR A 54 -7.05 -1.59 -6.57
N HIS A 55 -8.28 -2.00 -6.85
CA HIS A 55 -8.51 -2.85 -8.00
C HIS A 55 -8.15 -2.08 -9.27
N ARG A 56 -7.60 -2.77 -10.26
CA ARG A 56 -7.28 -2.20 -11.59
C ARG A 56 -8.48 -1.45 -12.18
N ARG A 57 -9.67 -2.05 -12.14
CA ARG A 57 -10.88 -1.45 -12.70
C ARG A 57 -11.41 -0.28 -11.88
N CYS A 58 -11.25 -0.31 -10.55
CA CYS A 58 -11.68 0.77 -9.67
C CYS A 58 -10.82 2.04 -9.84
N SER A 59 -9.58 1.91 -10.30
CA SER A 59 -8.69 3.04 -10.64
C SER A 59 -8.76 3.47 -12.10
N GLY A 60 -9.60 2.83 -12.92
CA GLY A 60 -9.73 3.14 -14.35
C GLY A 60 -8.46 2.84 -15.16
N LEU A 61 -7.55 2.01 -14.64
CA LEU A 61 -6.30 1.69 -15.32
C LEU A 61 -6.53 0.75 -16.50
N ARG A 62 -5.85 1.03 -17.62
CA ARG A 62 -5.81 0.13 -18.77
C ARG A 62 -5.04 -1.15 -18.41
N ASN A 63 -5.42 -2.28 -18.99
CA ASN A 63 -4.79 -3.60 -18.73
C ASN A 63 -3.26 -3.65 -18.92
N ARG A 64 -2.70 -2.75 -19.74
CA ARG A 64 -1.24 -2.67 -19.98
C ARG A 64 -0.45 -2.01 -18.85
N ILE A 65 -1.11 -1.25 -17.96
CA ILE A 65 -0.45 -0.52 -16.89
C ILE A 65 -0.31 -1.46 -15.69
N ARG A 66 0.92 -1.72 -15.26
CA ARG A 66 1.22 -2.59 -14.10
C ARG A 66 1.61 -1.83 -12.84
N ARG A 67 1.85 -0.51 -12.95
CA ARG A 67 2.22 0.35 -11.83
C ARG A 67 1.08 1.31 -11.55
N TRP A 68 0.75 1.46 -10.28
CA TRP A 68 -0.23 2.41 -9.79
C TRP A 68 0.38 3.20 -8.63
N GLU A 69 0.00 4.46 -8.53
CA GLU A 69 0.34 5.32 -7.42
C GLU A 69 -0.96 5.89 -6.86
N CYS A 70 -1.10 5.91 -5.54
CA CYS A 70 -2.24 6.56 -4.90
C CYS A 70 -2.19 8.08 -5.12
N ASP A 71 -3.32 8.76 -4.89
CA ASP A 71 -3.42 10.22 -5.05
C ASP A 71 -2.35 10.96 -4.22
N SER A 72 -2.03 10.42 -3.04
CA SER A 72 -1.00 10.96 -2.14
C SER A 72 0.43 10.81 -2.68
N CYS A 73 0.69 9.88 -3.59
CA CYS A 73 2.02 9.65 -4.18
C CYS A 73 2.14 10.19 -5.61
N ALA A 74 1.10 10.06 -6.43
CA ALA A 74 1.08 10.47 -7.85
C ALA A 74 1.23 11.99 -8.05
N GLY A 75 0.97 12.80 -7.01
CA GLY A 75 1.07 14.26 -7.02
C GLY A 75 2.30 14.85 -6.31
N VAL A 76 3.18 14.03 -5.73
CA VAL A 76 4.37 14.52 -4.98
C VAL A 76 5.51 14.89 -5.94
N GLY A 77 5.21 15.76 -6.90
CA GLY A 77 6.22 16.42 -7.72
C GLY A 77 7.00 17.47 -6.93
N THR A 78 6.43 18.03 -5.86
CA THR A 78 7.11 18.96 -4.92
C THR A 78 6.26 19.09 -3.65
N GLY A 79 6.77 18.72 -2.47
CA GLY A 79 6.13 19.08 -1.20
C GLY A 79 6.05 17.94 -0.20
N THR A 80 7.08 17.87 0.65
CA THR A 80 7.11 17.30 2.01
C THR A 80 6.21 16.10 2.31
N ARG A 81 6.88 14.95 2.42
CA ARG A 81 6.46 13.74 3.12
C ARG A 81 5.91 14.12 4.50
N HIS A 82 4.63 13.93 4.74
CA HIS A 82 4.18 13.71 6.11
C HIS A 82 4.11 12.20 6.33
N SER A 83 5.25 11.67 6.79
CA SER A 83 5.29 10.43 7.55
C SER A 83 4.44 10.67 8.80
N THR A 84 3.15 10.34 8.76
CA THR A 84 2.37 10.18 9.99
C THR A 84 2.78 8.87 10.63
N LEU A 85 3.93 8.89 11.32
CA LEU A 85 4.18 8.01 12.44
C LEU A 85 3.01 8.19 13.41
N ARG A 86 2.10 7.23 13.45
CA ARG A 86 1.14 7.13 14.54
C ARG A 86 1.92 6.75 15.79
N VAL A 87 2.38 7.76 16.55
CA VAL A 87 2.80 7.55 17.93
C VAL A 87 1.53 7.27 18.73
N SER A 88 1.28 5.99 18.99
CA SER A 88 0.33 5.57 20.03
C SER A 88 1.07 5.60 21.36
N LEU A 89 0.97 6.72 22.08
CA LEU A 89 1.30 6.79 23.51
C LEU A 89 0.13 6.16 24.30
N GLY A 90 0.42 5.09 25.04
CA GLY A 90 -0.44 4.49 26.04
C GLY A 90 0.42 3.81 27.09
#